data_AF-I6F0V7-F1
#
_entry.id   AF-I6F0V7-F1
#
_cell.length_a   1.000
_cell.length_b   1.000
_cell.length_c   1.000
_cell.angle_alpha   90.00
_cell.angle_beta   90.00
_cell.angle_gamma   90.00
#
_symmetry.space_group_name_H-M   'P 1'
#
loop_
_entity.id
_entity.type
_entity.pdbx_description
1 polymer ?
#
loop_
_entity_poly.entity_id
_entity_poly.type
_entity_poly.pdbx_seq_one_letter_code
_entity_poly.pdbx_strand_id
1 'polypeptide(L)'
;RDPLSQVIDIRIPASLKPTVADAMRYALKQSGYTLCATGPANGVLYRQPLPAVQYQQGPVRLRTALQVMAGPAWQLEVDDVQRVVCHSLRAGYQLPAGQLAPVPASPAIMVPVAQPARGGFLKK
;
A
#
# COMPACT_ATOMS: atom_id res chain seq x y z
N ARG A 1 11.50 -22.64 15.19
CA ARG A 1 11.44 -21.30 15.85
C ARG A 1 10.91 -20.32 14.82
N ASP A 2 9.88 -19.53 15.14
CA ASP A 2 9.31 -18.53 14.21
C ASP A 2 10.23 -17.29 14.13
N PRO A 3 10.85 -16.98 12.97
CA PRO A 3 11.74 -15.83 12.82
C PRO A 3 11.05 -14.48 13.05
N LEU A 4 9.73 -14.37 12.82
CA LEU A 4 8.97 -13.13 13.02
C LEU A 4 8.52 -12.93 14.47
N SER A 5 8.68 -13.94 15.32
CA SER A 5 8.41 -13.85 16.76
C SER A 5 9.65 -13.49 17.59
N GLN A 6 10.79 -13.21 16.95
CA GLN A 6 11.99 -12.76 17.65
C GLN A 6 11.79 -11.39 18.30
N VAL A 7 12.43 -11.17 19.45
CA VAL A 7 12.47 -9.87 20.10
C VAL A 7 13.57 -9.02 19.46
N ILE A 8 13.22 -7.79 19.10
CA ILE A 8 14.13 -6.82 18.48
C ILE A 8 14.18 -5.53 19.31
N ASP A 9 15.28 -4.79 19.18
CA ASP A 9 15.43 -3.40 19.64
C ASP A 9 15.96 -2.59 18.45
N ILE A 10 15.15 -1.66 17.94
CA ILE A 10 15.50 -0.85 16.77
C ILE A 10 15.77 0.57 17.22
N ARG A 11 16.89 1.12 16.77
CA ARG A 11 17.26 2.52 16.98
C ARG A 11 17.64 3.16 15.66
N ILE A 12 16.75 4.00 15.14
CA ILE A 12 16.97 4.73 13.90
C ILE A 12 17.38 6.17 14.24
N PRO A 13 18.57 6.63 13.79
CA PRO A 13 18.99 8.02 13.99
C PRO A 13 18.02 9.01 13.36
N ALA A 14 17.67 10.06 14.10
CA ALA A 14 16.67 11.04 13.65
C ALA A 14 17.09 11.85 12.42
N SER A 15 18.39 11.97 12.19
CA SER A 15 18.98 12.61 11.03
C SER A 15 18.63 11.93 9.70
N LEU A 16 18.23 10.64 9.72
CA LEU A 16 17.95 9.87 8.50
C LEU A 16 16.56 10.14 7.90
N LYS A 17 15.61 10.68 8.68
CA LYS A 17 14.21 10.91 8.25
C LYS A 17 13.63 9.74 7.42
N PRO A 18 13.68 8.50 7.93
CA PRO A 18 13.32 7.30 7.19
C PRO A 18 11.84 7.29 6.79
N THR A 19 11.53 6.60 5.70
CA THR A 19 10.15 6.18 5.40
C THR A 19 9.76 4.97 6.25
N VAL A 20 8.45 4.68 6.31
CA VAL A 20 7.95 3.43 6.92
C VAL A 20 8.60 2.21 6.27
N ALA A 21 8.80 2.22 4.95
CA ALA A 21 9.44 1.09 4.27
C ALA A 21 10.92 0.91 4.65
N ASP A 22 11.67 2.00 4.84
CA ASP A 22 13.07 1.93 5.28
C ASP A 22 13.18 1.32 6.67
N ALA A 23 12.29 1.73 7.57
CA ALA A 23 12.22 1.22 8.93
C ALA A 23 11.86 -0.27 8.97
N MET A 24 10.87 -0.70 8.19
CA MET A 24 10.50 -2.12 8.08
C MET A 24 11.62 -2.96 7.48
N ARG A 25 12.29 -2.48 6.42
CA ARG A 25 13.46 -3.16 5.84
C ARG A 25 14.59 -3.28 6.85
N TYR A 26 14.83 -2.24 7.65
CA TYR A 26 15.81 -2.27 8.73
C TYR A 26 15.46 -3.33 9.79
N ALA A 27 14.20 -3.37 10.23
CA ALA A 27 13.70 -4.36 11.19
C ALA A 27 13.87 -5.82 10.71
N LEU A 28 13.69 -6.05 9.40
CA LEU A 28 13.68 -7.39 8.82
C LEU A 28 15.08 -7.98 8.57
N LYS A 29 16.17 -7.19 8.61
CA LYS A 29 17.53 -7.60 8.18
C LYS A 29 18.03 -8.93 8.74
N GLN A 30 17.67 -9.28 9.98
CA GLN A 30 18.14 -10.49 10.66
C GLN A 30 17.06 -11.59 10.77
N SER A 31 15.92 -11.40 10.12
CA SER A 31 14.80 -12.34 10.18
C SER A 31 14.79 -13.38 9.06
N GLY A 32 15.53 -13.12 7.98
CA GLY A 32 15.42 -13.89 6.74
C GLY A 32 14.15 -13.62 5.93
N TYR A 33 13.32 -12.67 6.36
CA TYR A 33 12.18 -12.15 5.61
C TYR A 33 12.54 -10.85 4.88
N THR A 34 11.83 -10.56 3.81
CA THR A 34 11.94 -9.31 3.05
C THR A 34 10.61 -8.58 2.99
N LEU A 35 10.64 -7.26 2.78
CA LEU A 35 9.43 -6.47 2.54
C LEU A 35 9.02 -6.64 1.08
N CYS A 36 7.74 -6.89 0.83
CA CYS A 36 7.24 -7.06 -0.53
C CYS A 36 7.38 -5.81 -1.39
N ALA A 37 7.27 -6.00 -2.70
CA ALA A 37 7.33 -4.91 -3.66
C ALA A 37 6.23 -3.85 -3.38
N THR A 38 6.55 -2.61 -3.71
CA THR A 38 5.60 -1.50 -3.63
C THR A 38 4.58 -1.63 -4.75
N GLY A 39 3.33 -1.91 -4.38
CA GLY A 39 2.17 -1.88 -5.25
C GLY A 39 1.29 -0.62 -5.03
N PRO A 40 0.12 -0.55 -5.70
CA PRO A 40 -0.75 0.62 -5.66
C PRO A 40 -1.27 0.95 -4.25
N ALA A 41 -1.68 -0.08 -3.50
CA ALA A 41 -2.23 0.10 -2.16
C ALA A 41 -1.13 0.35 -1.13
N ASN A 42 -0.29 -0.66 -0.85
CA ASN A 42 0.77 -0.57 0.17
C ASN A 42 1.80 0.55 -0.10
N GLY A 43 1.91 1.04 -1.34
CA GLY A 43 2.72 2.21 -1.68
C GLY A 43 2.25 3.51 -1.02
N VAL A 44 1.00 3.61 -0.60
CA VAL A 44 0.52 4.74 0.21
C VAL A 44 1.18 4.74 1.59
N LEU A 45 1.27 3.57 2.24
CA LEU A 45 1.94 3.38 3.52
C LEU A 45 3.45 3.52 3.41
N TYR A 46 4.06 2.79 2.48
CA TYR A 46 5.51 2.62 2.39
C TYR A 46 6.25 3.92 2.10
N ARG A 47 5.59 4.90 1.50
CA ARG A 47 6.13 6.23 1.22
C ARG A 47 5.93 7.25 2.35
N GLN A 48 5.14 6.92 3.38
CA GLN A 48 4.95 7.84 4.50
C GLN A 48 6.26 8.02 5.28
N PRO A 49 6.52 9.22 5.81
CA PRO A 49 7.60 9.41 6.78
C PRO A 49 7.29 8.58 8.02
N LEU A 50 8.31 7.93 8.59
CA LEU A 50 8.15 7.27 9.88
C LEU A 50 7.92 8.34 10.96
N PRO A 51 6.90 8.22 11.82
CA PRO A 51 6.71 9.11 12.96
C PRO A 51 7.89 9.05 13.93
N ALA A 52 8.35 10.19 14.45
CA ALA A 52 9.53 10.26 15.33
C ALA A 52 9.42 9.36 16.58
N VAL A 53 8.21 9.20 17.13
CA VAL A 53 7.94 8.30 18.27
C VAL A 53 8.26 6.84 17.97
N GLN A 54 8.33 6.45 16.69
CA GLN A 54 8.62 5.09 16.24
C GLN A 54 10.10 4.84 15.91
N TYR A 55 10.98 5.84 16.03
CA TYR A 55 12.40 5.72 15.68
C TYR A 55 13.13 4.80 16.65
N GLN A 56 12.59 4.67 17.86
CA GLN A 56 13.04 3.71 18.86
C GLN A 56 11.91 2.73 19.13
N GLN A 57 12.09 1.50 18.67
CA GLN A 57 11.22 0.38 19.02
C GLN A 57 11.98 -0.41 20.09
N GLY A 58 11.50 -0.38 21.33
CA GLY A 58 12.10 -1.14 22.45
C GLY A 58 11.88 -2.65 22.31
N PRO A 59 12.17 -3.47 23.34
CA PRO A 59 12.08 -4.93 23.25
C PRO A 59 10.67 -5.39 22.90
N VAL A 60 10.43 -5.62 21.61
CA VAL A 60 9.13 -6.05 21.09
C VAL A 60 9.33 -7.16 20.07
N ARG A 61 8.29 -7.95 19.85
CA ARG A 61 8.33 -8.95 18.77
C ARG A 61 8.39 -8.25 17.42
N LEU A 62 9.20 -8.78 16.50
CA LEU A 62 9.33 -8.24 15.15
C LEU A 62 7.97 -8.06 14.46
N ARG A 63 7.09 -9.07 14.54
CA ARG A 63 5.70 -8.98 14.03
C ARG A 63 4.93 -7.79 14.61
N THR A 64 5.08 -7.52 15.91
CA THR A 64 4.44 -6.39 16.59
C THR A 64 5.01 -5.06 16.12
N ALA A 65 6.33 -4.93 16.01
CA ALA A 65 6.97 -3.71 15.50
C ALA A 65 6.50 -3.39 14.07
N LEU A 66 6.43 -4.39 13.19
CA LEU A 66 5.93 -4.24 11.81
C LEU A 66 4.49 -3.71 11.80
N GLN A 67 3.61 -4.27 12.63
CA GLN A 67 2.23 -3.81 12.75
C GLN A 67 2.11 -2.39 13.34
N VAL A 68 2.96 -2.02 14.29
CA VAL A 68 3.01 -0.66 14.87
C VAL A 68 3.47 0.37 13.82
N MET A 69 4.52 0.04 13.06
CA MET A 69 5.00 0.88 11.96
C MET A 69 3.97 1.04 10.85
N ALA A 70 3.18 -0.01 10.58
CA ALA A 70 2.11 0.04 9.59
C ALA A 70 0.92 0.89 10.05
N GLY A 71 0.64 0.91 11.36
CA GLY A 71 -0.53 1.57 11.93
C GLY A 71 -1.82 0.75 11.79
N PRO A 72 -2.94 1.24 12.36
CA PRO A 72 -4.17 0.48 12.51
C PRO A 72 -4.94 0.26 11.20
N ALA A 73 -4.73 1.10 10.19
CA ALA A 73 -5.39 0.97 8.89
C ALA A 73 -4.89 -0.23 8.06
N TRP A 74 -3.70 -0.75 8.42
CA TRP A 74 -3.01 -1.77 7.65
C TRP A 74 -2.95 -3.08 8.43
N GLN A 75 -3.12 -4.19 7.74
CA GLN A 75 -2.97 -5.53 8.28
C GLN A 75 -1.68 -6.13 7.75
N LEU A 76 -0.86 -6.68 8.66
CA LEU A 76 0.34 -7.41 8.31
C LEU A 76 -0.03 -8.76 7.68
N GLU A 77 0.48 -9.01 6.49
CA GLU A 77 0.38 -10.27 5.75
C GLU A 77 1.76 -10.93 5.67
N VAL A 78 1.83 -12.25 5.85
CA VAL A 78 3.09 -12.99 5.79
C VAL A 78 2.96 -14.15 4.82
N ASP A 79 3.87 -14.18 3.86
CA ASP A 79 4.11 -15.33 2.99
C ASP A 79 5.34 -16.07 3.50
N ASP A 80 5.12 -17.15 4.25
CA ASP A 80 6.18 -17.99 4.80
C ASP A 80 6.95 -18.78 3.72
N VAL A 81 6.34 -19.01 2.55
CA VAL A 81 6.95 -19.76 1.43
C VAL A 81 7.99 -18.89 0.73
N GLN A 82 7.60 -17.66 0.38
CA GLN A 82 8.51 -16.68 -0.26
C GLN A 82 9.37 -15.92 0.76
N ARG A 83 9.06 -16.05 2.05
CA ARG A 83 9.65 -15.27 3.16
C ARG A 83 9.50 -13.77 2.91
N VAL A 84 8.27 -13.38 2.62
CA VAL A 84 7.91 -12.01 2.28
C VAL A 84 6.84 -11.51 3.25
N VAL A 85 6.96 -10.24 3.64
CA VAL A 85 5.98 -9.53 4.45
C VAL A 85 5.32 -8.43 3.62
N CYS A 86 4.00 -8.39 3.65
CA CYS A 86 3.18 -7.38 2.98
C CYS A 86 2.23 -6.68 3.96
N HIS A 87 1.57 -5.64 3.45
CA HIS A 87 0.50 -4.96 4.16
C HIS A 87 -0.72 -4.82 3.25
N SER A 88 -1.87 -5.27 3.76
CA SER A 88 -3.17 -5.12 3.12
C SER A 88 -3.97 -4.03 3.86
N LEU A 89 -4.86 -3.33 3.15
CA LEU A 89 -5.72 -2.33 3.78
C LEU A 89 -6.85 -3.05 4.53
N ARG A 90 -7.09 -2.69 5.79
CA ARG A 90 -8.19 -3.27 6.57
C ARG A 90 -9.55 -2.81 6.05
N ALA A 91 -10.55 -3.66 6.22
CA ALA A 91 -11.94 -3.31 5.94
C ALA A 91 -12.35 -2.05 6.74
N GLY A 92 -13.11 -1.16 6.10
CA GLY A 92 -13.54 0.12 6.69
C GLY A 92 -12.56 1.28 6.49
N TYR A 93 -11.34 1.03 6.01
CA TYR A 93 -10.43 2.08 5.56
C TYR A 93 -10.51 2.23 4.04
N GLN A 94 -10.34 3.46 3.55
CA GLN A 94 -10.33 3.76 2.12
C GLN A 94 -9.08 4.57 1.77
N LEU A 95 -8.44 4.20 0.67
CA LEU A 95 -7.34 4.97 0.13
C LEU A 95 -7.88 6.22 -0.58
N PRO A 96 -7.17 7.36 -0.50
CA PRO A 96 -7.52 8.57 -1.23
C PRO A 96 -7.71 8.30 -2.73
N ALA A 97 -8.81 8.81 -3.29
CA ALA A 97 -9.05 8.77 -4.73
C ALA A 97 -7.90 9.48 -5.45
N GLY A 98 -7.17 8.76 -6.31
CA GLY A 98 -5.98 9.24 -7.00
C GLY A 98 -4.68 8.49 -6.67
N GLN A 99 -4.64 7.69 -5.60
CA GLN A 99 -3.45 6.90 -5.25
C GLN A 99 -3.43 5.46 -5.81
N LEU A 100 -4.57 4.96 -6.31
CA LEU A 100 -4.73 3.60 -6.84
C LEU A 100 -4.62 3.49 -8.38
N ALA A 101 -4.16 4.53 -9.08
CA ALA A 101 -4.13 4.70 -10.55
C ALA A 101 -5.46 5.21 -11.17
N PRO A 102 -5.44 5.75 -12.41
CA PRO A 102 -6.26 6.90 -12.80
C PRO A 102 -7.72 6.53 -12.96
N VAL A 103 -8.59 7.38 -12.43
CA VAL A 103 -10.00 7.37 -12.78
C VAL A 103 -10.08 7.74 -14.27
N PRO A 104 -10.55 6.86 -15.19
CA PRO A 104 -10.99 7.37 -16.47
C PRO A 104 -12.24 8.21 -16.17
N ALA A 105 -12.11 9.52 -16.34
CA ALA A 105 -13.28 10.39 -16.43
C ALA A 105 -14.00 10.03 -17.73
N SER A 106 -14.94 9.10 -17.67
CA SER A 106 -15.93 8.92 -18.73
C SER A 106 -17.20 9.65 -18.35
N PRO A 107 -17.48 10.85 -18.90
CA PRO A 107 -18.86 11.24 -19.08
C PRO A 107 -19.37 10.47 -20.30
N ALA A 108 -20.36 9.60 -20.06
CA ALA A 108 -21.18 9.03 -21.11
C ALA A 108 -21.87 10.18 -21.86
N ILE A 109 -21.37 10.54 -23.04
CA ILE A 109 -22.12 11.39 -23.96
C ILE A 109 -23.15 10.48 -24.62
N MET A 110 -24.40 10.66 -24.19
CA MET A 110 -25.57 9.98 -24.71
C MET A 110 -25.68 10.24 -26.21
N VAL A 111 -25.74 9.16 -26.99
CA VAL A 111 -25.99 9.23 -28.43
C VAL A 111 -27.48 9.49 -28.64
N PRO A 112 -27.92 10.60 -29.26
CA PRO A 112 -29.32 10.72 -29.64
C PRO A 112 -29.57 9.83 -30.87
N VAL A 113 -30.44 8.84 -30.70
CA VAL A 113 -30.99 8.05 -31.79
C VAL A 113 -31.90 8.95 -32.64
N ALA A 114 -31.47 9.28 -33.86
CA ALA A 114 -32.31 9.95 -34.85
C ALA A 114 -32.76 8.91 -35.88
N GLN A 115 -34.04 8.53 -35.80
CA GLN A 115 -34.72 7.64 -36.75
C GLN A 115 -35.02 8.34 -38.09
N PRO A 116 -35.30 7.57 -39.15
CA PRO A 116 -35.16 8.01 -40.54
C PRO A 116 -36.40 8.71 -41.07
N ALA A 117 -36.21 9.71 -41.92
CA ALA A 117 -37.28 10.34 -42.69
C ALA A 117 -37.07 10.16 -44.20
N ARG A 118 -38.11 9.61 -44.82
CA ARG A 118 -38.33 9.33 -46.25
C ARG A 118 -38.32 10.58 -47.13
N GLY A 119 -37.97 10.39 -48.41
CA GLY A 119 -38.25 11.30 -49.55
C GLY A 119 -37.00 11.42 -50.42
N GLY A 120 -36.94 10.90 -51.65
CA GLY A 120 -37.73 11.28 -52.83
C GLY A 120 -36.71 11.74 -53.90
N PHE A 121 -36.51 11.01 -54.98
CA PHE A 121 -37.16 11.22 -56.29
C PHE A 121 -36.28 12.03 -57.29
N LEU A 122 -35.83 11.31 -58.33
CA LEU A 122 -35.71 11.68 -59.76
C LEU A 122 -34.63 12.65 -60.32
N LYS A 123 -34.01 12.13 -61.40
CA LYS A 123 -33.48 12.76 -62.64
C LYS A 123 -32.17 13.57 -62.48
N LYS A 124 -31.20 13.48 -63.38
CA LYS A 124 -31.21 13.20 -64.83
C LYS A 124 -29.81 12.77 -65.27
#